data_AF-A0A7C6KMS6-F1
#
_entry.id   AF-A0A7C6KMS6-F1
#
_cell.length_a   1.000
_cell.length_b   1.000
_cell.length_c   1.000
_cell.angle_alpha   90.00
_cell.angle_beta   90.00
_cell.angle_gamma   90.00
#
_symmetry.space_group_name_H-M   'P 1'
#
loop_
_entity.id
_entity.type
_entity.pdbx_description
1 polymer ?
#
loop_
_entity_poly.entity_id
_entity_poly.type
_entity_poly.pdbx_seq_one_letter_code
_entity_poly.pdbx_strand_id
1 'polypeptide(L)'
;MRKIVADEGWANSRGILLALLDTPLGPWFPEDLLPWLVFLDTEINPKTGEILEAAVLVSRGLLGEPHVEAISRSSEEGGFVAPSQVSALLSRAIATGRSLSGALGWGGRNCWLVGHNIIAFELPGLRERGVRIPDIPVIDTLELSLITEPLRSRHSLDAEHTAEGDERANLKRFEELDAVWLSLDPSEFLWHMRWNPPVSV
;
A
#
# COMPACT_ATOMS: atom_id res chain seq x y z
N MET A 1 -3.50 -20.82 -8.28
CA MET A 1 -2.76 -19.56 -8.08
C MET A 1 -2.12 -19.51 -6.71
N ARG A 2 -2.86 -19.44 -5.60
CA ARG A 2 -2.28 -19.42 -4.24
C ARG A 2 -1.16 -20.44 -3.99
N LYS A 3 -1.38 -21.72 -4.32
CA LYS A 3 -0.36 -22.77 -4.20
C LYS A 3 0.90 -22.50 -5.05
N ILE A 4 0.73 -22.05 -6.30
CA ILE A 4 1.86 -21.73 -7.20
C ILE A 4 2.65 -20.54 -6.62
N VAL A 5 1.97 -19.52 -6.11
CA VAL A 5 2.61 -18.35 -5.49
C VAL A 5 3.30 -18.73 -4.17
N ALA A 6 2.71 -19.61 -3.37
CA ALA A 6 3.32 -20.12 -2.15
C ALA A 6 4.57 -20.97 -2.43
N ASP A 7 4.52 -21.82 -3.47
CA ASP A 7 5.59 -22.76 -3.80
C ASP A 7 6.74 -22.09 -4.59
N GLU A 8 6.42 -21.19 -5.51
CA GLU A 8 7.39 -20.59 -6.45
C GLU A 8 7.72 -19.13 -6.12
N GLY A 9 6.99 -18.50 -5.20
CA GLY A 9 7.09 -17.08 -4.92
C GLY A 9 6.44 -16.20 -6.00
N TRP A 10 6.22 -14.94 -5.65
CA TRP A 10 5.58 -13.97 -6.51
C TRP A 10 6.37 -13.63 -7.77
N ALA A 11 7.70 -13.51 -7.68
CA ALA A 11 8.55 -13.19 -8.82
C ALA A 11 8.39 -14.19 -9.97
N ASN A 12 8.28 -15.49 -9.65
CA ASN A 12 8.12 -16.56 -10.63
C ASN A 12 6.64 -16.69 -11.09
N SER A 13 5.69 -16.42 -10.19
CA SER A 13 4.25 -16.48 -10.50
C SER A 13 3.72 -15.27 -11.29
N ARG A 14 4.45 -14.14 -11.27
CA ARG A 14 4.09 -12.87 -11.92
C ARG A 14 3.81 -13.05 -13.41
N GLY A 15 4.66 -13.78 -14.13
CA GLY A 15 4.50 -13.99 -15.57
C GLY A 15 3.21 -14.73 -15.92
N ILE A 16 2.86 -15.75 -15.14
CA ILE A 16 1.63 -16.53 -15.33
C ILE A 16 0.39 -15.68 -15.04
N LEU A 17 0.43 -14.89 -13.96
CA LEU A 17 -0.69 -14.02 -13.60
C LEU A 17 -0.90 -12.89 -14.62
N LEU A 18 0.18 -12.26 -15.10
CA LEU A 18 0.11 -11.28 -16.20
C LEU A 18 -0.45 -11.91 -17.47
N ALA A 19 0.04 -13.09 -17.86
CA ALA A 19 -0.47 -13.80 -19.04
C ALA A 19 -1.96 -14.14 -18.90
N LEU A 20 -2.43 -14.51 -17.71
CA LEU A 20 -3.85 -14.76 -17.44
C LEU A 20 -4.70 -13.50 -17.54
N LEU A 21 -4.21 -12.37 -17.04
CA LEU A 21 -4.88 -11.07 -17.14
C LEU A 21 -5.01 -10.58 -18.58
N ASP A 22 -4.07 -10.95 -19.46
CA ASP A 22 -4.08 -10.64 -20.88
C ASP A 22 -5.00 -11.57 -21.71
N THR A 23 -5.59 -12.61 -21.09
CA THR A 23 -6.57 -13.49 -21.75
C THR A 23 -8.00 -12.94 -21.61
N PRO A 24 -8.98 -13.52 -22.35
CA PRO A 24 -10.41 -13.22 -22.12
C PRO A 24 -10.92 -13.53 -20.69
N LEU A 25 -10.14 -14.25 -19.86
CA LEU A 25 -10.44 -14.49 -18.45
C LEU A 25 -10.03 -13.32 -17.54
N GLY A 26 -9.20 -12.38 -18.01
CA GLY A 26 -8.76 -11.23 -17.22
C GLY A 26 -9.90 -10.43 -16.59
N PRO A 27 -10.97 -10.08 -17.35
CA PRO A 27 -12.14 -9.42 -16.80
C PRO A 27 -12.95 -10.25 -15.78
N TRP A 28 -12.68 -11.56 -15.66
CA TRP A 28 -13.37 -12.44 -14.70
C TRP A 28 -12.64 -12.54 -13.37
N PHE A 29 -11.42 -12.02 -13.25
CA PHE A 29 -10.76 -11.87 -11.96
C PHE A 29 -11.53 -10.85 -11.11
N PRO A 30 -12.02 -11.23 -9.92
CA PRO A 30 -12.62 -10.30 -8.98
C PRO A 30 -11.69 -9.11 -8.75
N GLU A 31 -12.24 -7.89 -8.86
CA GLU A 31 -11.46 -6.67 -8.79
C GLU A 31 -10.64 -6.67 -7.50
N ASP A 32 -11.28 -6.98 -6.37
CA ASP A 32 -10.80 -7.05 -4.99
C ASP A 32 -9.64 -8.02 -4.75
N LEU A 33 -9.39 -8.99 -5.64
CA LEU A 33 -8.24 -9.89 -5.52
C LEU A 33 -6.91 -9.25 -5.92
N LEU A 34 -6.93 -8.17 -6.71
CA LEU A 34 -5.72 -7.49 -7.19
C LEU A 34 -5.86 -5.96 -7.10
N PRO A 35 -5.91 -5.39 -5.88
CA PRO A 35 -5.99 -3.96 -5.68
C PRO A 35 -4.75 -3.22 -6.14
N TRP A 36 -4.97 -1.98 -6.54
CA TRP A 36 -3.90 -0.99 -6.56
C TRP A 36 -3.62 -0.55 -5.13
N LEU A 37 -2.40 -0.80 -4.69
CA LEU A 37 -1.88 -0.35 -3.42
C LEU A 37 -1.32 1.06 -3.64
N VAL A 38 -1.88 2.01 -2.91
CA VAL A 38 -1.37 3.38 -2.83
C VAL A 38 -0.71 3.48 -1.47
N PHE A 39 0.60 3.36 -1.45
CA PHE A 39 1.38 3.61 -0.25
C PHE A 39 1.44 5.13 0.00
N LEU A 40 1.49 5.51 1.27
CA LEU A 40 1.66 6.89 1.72
C LEU A 40 2.58 6.93 2.94
N ASP A 41 3.57 7.81 2.87
CA ASP A 41 4.40 8.20 4.00
C ASP A 41 4.62 9.71 4.04
N THR A 42 4.79 10.25 5.25
CA THR A 42 5.07 11.68 5.45
C THR A 42 6.09 11.92 6.54
N GLU A 43 7.08 12.76 6.23
CA GLU A 43 8.04 13.26 7.22
C GLU A 43 7.50 14.52 7.86
N ILE A 44 7.27 14.48 9.18
CA ILE A 44 6.67 15.59 9.94
C ILE A 44 7.70 16.14 10.92
N ASN A 45 7.85 17.47 10.94
CA ASN A 45 8.68 18.13 11.95
C ASN A 45 8.03 17.98 13.34
N PRO A 46 8.69 17.33 14.32
CA PRO A 46 8.08 17.05 15.62
C PRO A 46 7.88 18.30 16.48
N LYS A 47 8.57 19.41 16.18
CA LYS A 47 8.46 20.67 16.95
C LYS A 47 7.34 21.56 16.44
N THR A 48 7.20 21.67 15.13
CA THR A 48 6.23 22.57 14.49
C THR A 48 4.98 21.84 14.04
N GLY A 49 5.05 20.52 13.89
CA GLY A 49 4.01 19.71 13.29
C GLY A 49 3.91 19.88 11.77
N GLU A 50 4.78 20.67 11.14
CA GLU A 50 4.70 20.94 9.70
C GLU A 50 5.22 19.78 8.86
N ILE A 51 4.65 19.58 7.67
CA ILE A 51 5.03 18.50 6.75
C ILE A 51 6.31 18.90 6.03
N LEU A 52 7.37 18.11 6.19
CA LEU A 52 8.67 18.30 5.56
C LEU A 52 8.71 17.65 4.18
N GLU A 53 8.21 16.42 4.10
CA GLU A 53 8.19 15.59 2.91
C GLU A 53 6.94 14.71 2.91
N ALA A 54 6.47 14.35 1.73
CA ALA A 54 5.41 13.36 1.54
C ALA A 54 5.73 12.55 0.28
N ALA A 55 5.54 11.25 0.35
CA ALA A 55 5.68 10.37 -0.80
C ALA A 55 4.45 9.49 -0.93
N VAL A 56 4.14 9.17 -2.18
CA VAL A 56 3.18 8.14 -2.52
C VAL A 56 3.83 7.17 -3.50
N LEU A 57 3.61 5.89 -3.26
CA LEU A 57 3.99 4.84 -4.18
C LEU A 57 2.73 4.10 -4.62
N VAL A 58 2.50 4.07 -5.93
CA VAL A 58 1.41 3.30 -6.54
C VAL A 58 1.98 2.01 -7.09
N SER A 59 1.53 0.90 -6.53
CA SER A 59 1.91 -0.43 -6.98
C SER A 59 0.68 -1.32 -7.13
N ARG A 60 0.74 -2.30 -8.00
CA ARG A 60 -0.24 -3.40 -8.02
C ARG A 60 0.27 -4.59 -7.22
N GLY A 61 0.83 -4.29 -6.05
CA GLY A 61 1.63 -5.24 -5.27
C GLY A 61 2.79 -5.79 -6.09
N LEU A 62 2.78 -7.09 -6.34
CA LEU A 62 3.90 -7.81 -6.97
C LEU A 62 3.83 -7.84 -8.51
N LEU A 63 2.87 -7.10 -9.08
CA LEU A 63 2.59 -7.04 -10.52
C LEU A 63 3.00 -5.69 -11.11
N GLY A 64 4.29 -5.48 -11.34
CA GLY A 64 4.75 -4.28 -12.04
C GLY A 64 5.98 -3.68 -11.42
N GLU A 65 6.53 -2.68 -12.09
CA GLU A 65 7.38 -1.70 -11.41
C GLU A 65 6.46 -0.69 -10.71
N PRO A 66 6.75 -0.30 -9.46
CA PRO A 66 5.96 0.70 -8.76
C PRO A 66 6.17 2.08 -9.41
N HIS A 67 5.09 2.85 -9.49
CA HIS A 67 5.13 4.27 -9.85
C HIS A 67 5.28 5.09 -8.56
N VAL A 68 6.29 5.95 -8.49
CA VAL A 68 6.61 6.72 -7.28
C VAL A 68 6.51 8.21 -7.57
N GLU A 69 5.79 8.94 -6.72
CA GLU A 69 5.79 10.40 -6.70
C GLU A 69 6.12 10.88 -5.28
N ALA A 70 7.17 11.69 -5.15
CA ALA A 70 7.55 12.33 -3.91
C ALA A 70 7.50 13.86 -4.03
N ILE A 71 7.12 14.52 -2.95
CA ILE A 71 7.20 15.97 -2.78
C ILE A 71 7.98 16.26 -1.50
N SER A 72 9.00 17.09 -1.60
CA SER A 72 9.79 17.55 -0.47
C SER A 72 9.74 19.06 -0.37
N ARG A 73 10.05 19.60 0.80
CA ARG A 73 10.20 21.05 0.99
C ARG A 73 11.18 21.63 -0.05
N SER A 74 10.83 22.76 -0.64
CA SER A 74 11.75 23.51 -1.49
C SER A 74 12.86 24.11 -0.63
N SER A 75 14.11 23.74 -0.91
CA SER A 75 15.29 24.35 -0.28
C SER A 75 15.42 25.83 -0.64
N GLU A 76 14.82 26.28 -1.75
CA GLU A 76 14.93 27.64 -2.29
C GLU A 76 13.84 28.59 -1.73
N GLU A 77 12.65 28.08 -1.40
CA GLU A 77 11.51 28.91 -0.97
C GLU A 77 11.27 28.89 0.56
N GLY A 78 12.05 28.10 1.31
CA GLY A 78 11.97 28.05 2.78
C GLY A 78 10.62 27.56 3.33
N GLY A 79 9.77 26.96 2.49
CA GLY A 79 8.41 26.55 2.82
C GLY A 79 8.27 25.06 3.16
N PHE A 80 7.30 24.74 4.01
CA PHE A 80 6.85 23.38 4.28
C PHE A 80 5.91 22.88 3.18
N VAL A 81 5.71 21.56 3.07
CA VAL A 81 4.75 20.97 2.14
C VAL A 81 3.33 21.34 2.59
N ALA A 82 2.58 22.03 1.74
CA ALA A 82 1.22 22.42 2.07
C ALA A 82 0.27 21.21 2.10
N PRO A 83 -0.71 21.16 3.02
CA PRO A 83 -1.72 20.09 3.08
C PRO A 83 -2.47 19.86 1.75
N SER A 84 -2.67 20.92 0.96
CA SER A 84 -3.29 20.86 -0.36
C SER A 84 -2.42 20.11 -1.38
N GLN A 85 -1.09 20.19 -1.27
CA GLN A 85 -0.15 19.46 -2.12
C GLN A 85 -0.20 17.97 -1.81
N VAL A 86 -0.25 17.58 -0.53
CA VAL A 86 -0.42 16.17 -0.12
C VAL A 86 -1.77 15.62 -0.59
N SER A 87 -2.84 16.41 -0.45
CA SER A 87 -4.18 16.02 -0.94
C SER A 87 -4.19 15.82 -2.47
N ALA A 88 -3.49 16.68 -3.21
CA ALA A 88 -3.36 16.56 -4.66
C ALA A 88 -2.50 15.36 -5.07
N LEU A 89 -1.42 15.08 -4.33
CA LEU A 89 -0.56 13.92 -4.52
C LEU A 89 -1.34 12.62 -4.38
N LEU A 90 -2.07 12.44 -3.27
CA LEU A 90 -2.94 11.29 -3.03
C LEU A 90 -4.03 11.13 -4.10
N SER A 91 -4.66 12.25 -4.48
CA SER A 91 -5.72 12.22 -5.50
C SER A 91 -5.19 11.76 -6.86
N ARG A 92 -3.99 12.19 -7.26
CA ARG A 92 -3.35 11.74 -8.50
C ARG A 92 -2.94 10.27 -8.41
N ALA A 93 -2.33 9.84 -7.30
CA ALA A 93 -1.92 8.46 -7.10
C ALA A 93 -3.10 7.48 -7.24
N ILE A 94 -4.23 7.81 -6.62
CA ILE A 94 -5.47 7.02 -6.76
C ILE A 94 -5.99 7.07 -8.20
N ALA A 95 -6.01 8.24 -8.84
CA ALA A 95 -6.44 8.36 -10.22
C ALA A 95 -5.59 7.52 -11.17
N THR A 96 -4.27 7.46 -10.94
CA THR A 96 -3.34 6.57 -11.65
C THR A 96 -3.76 5.11 -11.49
N GLY A 97 -3.96 4.63 -10.26
CA GLY A 97 -4.45 3.26 -10.02
C GLY A 97 -5.78 2.97 -10.73
N ARG A 98 -6.75 3.88 -10.62
CA ARG A 98 -8.08 3.72 -11.25
C ARG A 98 -8.04 3.72 -12.78
N SER A 99 -7.25 4.61 -13.37
CA SER A 99 -7.08 4.67 -14.83
C SER A 99 -6.50 3.37 -15.36
N LEU A 100 -5.54 2.79 -14.64
CA LEU A 100 -4.93 1.52 -14.99
C LEU A 100 -5.90 0.34 -14.81
N SER A 101 -6.78 0.37 -13.79
CA SER A 101 -7.89 -0.60 -13.68
C SER A 101 -8.87 -0.53 -14.86
N GLY A 102 -9.21 0.68 -15.32
CA GLY A 102 -10.10 0.88 -16.47
C GLY A 102 -9.57 0.26 -17.76
N ALA A 103 -8.25 0.26 -17.96
CA ALA A 103 -7.62 -0.40 -19.10
C ALA A 103 -7.82 -1.93 -19.12
N LEU A 104 -8.09 -2.53 -17.95
CA LEU A 104 -8.35 -3.96 -17.78
C LEU A 104 -9.85 -4.31 -17.79
N GLY A 105 -10.72 -3.33 -18.05
CA GLY A 105 -12.17 -3.49 -18.02
C GLY A 105 -12.78 -3.57 -16.62
N TRP A 106 -12.03 -3.15 -15.59
CA TRP A 106 -12.50 -3.14 -14.19
C TRP A 106 -13.12 -1.77 -13.85
N GLY A 107 -14.13 -1.76 -12.99
CA GLY A 107 -14.95 -0.61 -12.59
C GLY A 107 -14.24 0.49 -11.80
N GLY A 108 -12.90 0.47 -11.72
CA GLY A 108 -12.08 1.54 -11.16
C GLY A 108 -12.25 1.73 -9.65
N ARG A 109 -12.75 0.73 -8.92
CA ARG A 109 -13.02 0.85 -7.47
C ARG A 109 -11.93 0.28 -6.59
N ASN A 110 -10.97 -0.47 -7.14
CA ASN A 110 -10.08 -1.25 -6.29
C ASN A 110 -8.72 -0.59 -6.04
N CYS A 111 -8.71 0.42 -5.16
CA CYS A 111 -7.49 0.97 -4.59
C CYS A 111 -7.53 0.86 -3.06
N TRP A 112 -6.43 0.44 -2.44
CA TRP A 112 -6.24 0.43 -1.00
C TRP A 112 -5.14 1.40 -0.63
N LEU A 113 -5.35 2.18 0.43
CA LEU A 113 -4.31 3.01 1.02
C LEU A 113 -3.46 2.13 1.94
N VAL A 114 -2.15 2.20 1.83
CA VAL A 114 -1.22 1.39 2.62
C VAL A 114 -0.22 2.31 3.28
N GLY A 115 0.18 2.01 4.51
CA GLY A 115 1.23 2.75 5.20
C GLY A 115 1.71 1.98 6.42
N HIS A 116 2.85 2.38 6.97
CA HIS A 116 3.40 1.74 8.16
C HIS A 116 3.04 2.56 9.39
N ASN A 117 2.21 2.02 10.30
CA ASN A 117 1.63 2.76 11.42
C ASN A 117 0.69 3.91 10.99
N ILE A 118 0.17 3.84 9.76
CA ILE A 118 -0.62 4.88 9.10
C ILE A 118 -1.91 5.21 9.85
N ILE A 119 -2.54 4.22 10.49
CA ILE A 119 -3.82 4.40 11.19
C ILE A 119 -3.61 5.23 12.46
N ALA A 120 -2.50 4.98 13.16
CA ALA A 120 -2.20 5.62 14.44
C ALA A 120 -1.45 6.94 14.30
N PHE A 121 -0.70 7.16 13.22
CA PHE A 121 0.18 8.33 13.07
C PHE A 121 -0.19 9.22 11.88
N GLU A 122 0.01 8.77 10.63
CA GLU A 122 -0.20 9.58 9.43
C GLU A 122 -1.64 10.09 9.32
N LEU A 123 -2.64 9.21 9.31
CA LEU A 123 -4.01 9.62 9.00
C LEU A 123 -4.60 10.63 9.99
N PRO A 124 -4.48 10.45 11.33
CA PRO A 124 -4.91 11.45 12.28
C PRO A 124 -4.17 12.78 12.07
N GLY A 125 -2.83 12.74 11.95
CA GLY A 125 -2.02 13.94 11.79
C GLY A 125 -2.35 14.73 10.52
N LEU A 126 -2.53 14.04 9.39
CA LEU A 126 -2.89 14.65 8.12
C LEU A 126 -4.30 15.25 8.16
N ARG A 127 -5.27 14.57 8.78
CA ARG A 127 -6.64 15.10 8.95
C ARG A 127 -6.67 16.38 9.78
N GLU A 128 -5.93 16.43 10.88
CA GLU A 128 -5.82 17.62 11.73
C GLU A 128 -5.27 18.83 10.96
N ARG A 129 -4.41 18.58 9.97
CA ARG A 129 -3.81 19.60 9.10
C ARG A 129 -4.67 19.95 7.89
N GLY A 130 -5.86 19.39 7.78
CA GLY A 130 -6.79 19.65 6.68
C GLY A 130 -6.48 18.91 5.38
N VAL A 131 -5.65 17.86 5.42
CA VAL A 131 -5.46 16.97 4.26
C VAL A 131 -6.73 16.16 4.06
N ARG A 132 -7.23 16.14 2.82
CA ARG A 132 -8.41 15.34 2.47
C ARG A 132 -8.00 13.89 2.24
N ILE A 133 -8.27 13.04 3.23
CA ILE A 133 -8.06 11.60 3.11
C ILE A 133 -9.22 10.98 2.29
N PRO A 134 -8.92 10.20 1.24
CA PRO A 134 -9.92 9.48 0.46
C PRO A 134 -10.64 8.42 1.29
N ASP A 135 -11.92 8.20 1.01
CA ASP A 135 -12.71 7.11 1.60
C ASP A 135 -12.46 5.81 0.81
N ILE A 136 -11.36 5.13 1.16
CA ILE A 136 -10.94 3.85 0.59
C ILE A 136 -10.42 2.93 1.71
N PRO A 137 -10.39 1.61 1.52
CA PRO A 137 -9.81 0.69 2.50
C PRO A 137 -8.38 1.07 2.85
N VAL A 138 -8.03 0.94 4.13
CA VAL A 138 -6.69 1.25 4.66
C VAL A 138 -6.06 -0.02 5.20
N ILE A 139 -4.78 -0.23 4.88
CA ILE A 139 -3.94 -1.28 5.42
C ILE A 139 -2.80 -0.64 6.20
N ASP A 140 -2.66 -1.07 7.45
CA ASP A 140 -1.53 -0.73 8.29
C ASP A 140 -0.53 -1.90 8.32
N THR A 141 0.65 -1.69 7.73
CA THR A 141 1.66 -2.75 7.64
C THR A 141 2.32 -3.05 8.98
N LEU A 142 2.26 -2.13 9.96
CA LEU A 142 2.71 -2.41 11.32
C LEU A 142 1.74 -3.39 12.01
N GLU A 143 0.44 -3.14 11.92
CA GLU A 143 -0.57 -4.04 12.48
C GLU A 143 -0.49 -5.43 11.84
N LEU A 144 -0.38 -5.49 10.50
CA LEU A 144 -0.17 -6.76 9.80
C LEU A 144 1.10 -7.47 10.27
N SER A 145 2.20 -6.72 10.46
CA SER A 145 3.45 -7.27 10.95
C SER A 145 3.35 -7.84 12.36
N LEU A 146 2.62 -7.19 13.26
CA LEU A 146 2.38 -7.68 14.62
C LEU A 146 1.56 -8.98 14.64
N ILE A 147 0.59 -9.11 13.74
CA ILE A 147 -0.22 -10.33 13.60
C ILE A 147 0.60 -11.46 12.98
N THR A 148 1.41 -11.15 11.96
CA THR A 148 2.10 -12.15 11.14
C THR A 148 3.40 -12.63 11.79
N GLU A 149 4.10 -11.75 12.49
CA GLU A 149 5.41 -12.01 13.10
C GLU A 149 5.45 -11.59 14.58
N PRO A 150 4.58 -12.13 15.46
CA PRO A 150 4.42 -11.65 16.84
C PRO A 150 5.67 -11.83 17.72
N LEU A 151 6.62 -12.66 17.30
CA LEU A 151 7.88 -12.92 18.02
C LEU A 151 9.03 -12.02 17.56
N ARG A 152 8.81 -11.15 16.56
CA ARG A 152 9.83 -10.22 16.10
C ARG A 152 10.03 -9.12 17.15
N SER A 153 11.28 -8.84 17.47
CA SER A 153 11.62 -7.85 18.51
C SER A 153 11.46 -6.40 18.06
N ARG A 154 11.52 -6.14 16.75
CA ARG A 154 11.45 -4.79 16.17
C ARG A 154 10.69 -4.82 14.85
N HIS A 155 9.65 -4.01 14.75
CA HIS A 155 8.76 -3.95 13.59
C HIS A 155 8.95 -2.72 12.69
N SER A 156 9.95 -1.86 12.96
CA SER A 156 10.19 -0.67 12.14
C SER A 156 10.68 -1.00 10.73
N LEU A 157 10.42 -0.10 9.79
CA LEU A 157 11.08 -0.05 8.50
C LEU A 157 12.54 0.39 8.72
N ASP A 158 13.52 -0.48 8.46
CA ASP A 158 14.95 -0.14 8.50
C ASP A 158 15.36 0.54 7.17
N ALA A 159 14.85 1.76 6.94
CA ALA A 159 14.95 2.49 5.67
C ALA A 159 15.86 3.74 5.77
N GLU A 160 16.00 4.47 4.65
CA GLU A 160 16.88 5.64 4.52
C GLU A 160 16.34 6.91 5.25
N HIS A 161 15.17 6.83 5.88
CA HIS A 161 14.51 7.95 6.58
C HIS A 161 14.22 9.13 5.64
N THR A 162 13.71 8.79 4.47
CA THR A 162 13.11 9.74 3.51
C THR A 162 11.76 9.17 3.14
N ALA A 163 10.79 10.03 2.86
CA ALA A 163 9.44 9.55 2.56
C ALA A 163 9.43 8.54 1.38
N GLU A 164 10.23 8.76 0.34
CA GLU A 164 10.36 7.79 -0.76
C GLU A 164 11.03 6.48 -0.33
N GLY A 165 12.13 6.56 0.42
CA GLY A 165 12.87 5.39 0.88
C GLY A 165 12.03 4.50 1.78
N ASP A 166 11.25 5.13 2.66
CA ASP A 166 10.36 4.47 3.61
C ASP A 166 9.20 3.78 2.86
N GLU A 167 8.65 4.41 1.83
CA GLU A 167 7.60 3.82 0.97
C GLU A 167 8.08 2.59 0.19
N ARG A 168 9.32 2.62 -0.33
CA ARG A 168 9.92 1.45 -0.98
C ARG A 168 10.16 0.31 0.00
N ALA A 169 10.64 0.64 1.20
CA ALA A 169 10.81 -0.33 2.27
C ALA A 169 9.45 -0.91 2.72
N ASN A 170 8.41 -0.07 2.76
CA ASN A 170 7.06 -0.46 3.12
C ASN A 170 6.42 -1.39 2.08
N LEU A 171 6.61 -1.12 0.78
CA LEU A 171 6.22 -2.05 -0.29
C LEU A 171 6.89 -3.41 -0.08
N LYS A 172 8.22 -3.43 0.06
CA LYS A 172 8.95 -4.68 0.29
C LYS A 172 8.44 -5.41 1.55
N ARG A 173 8.15 -4.66 2.62
CA ARG A 173 7.62 -5.23 3.85
C ARG A 173 6.23 -5.84 3.66
N PHE A 174 5.36 -5.16 2.92
CA PHE A 174 4.04 -5.68 2.55
C PHE A 174 4.15 -6.98 1.75
N GLU A 175 5.07 -7.04 0.79
CA GLU A 175 5.35 -8.25 0.00
C GLU A 175 5.83 -9.43 0.84
N GLU A 176 6.72 -9.18 1.80
CA GLU A 176 7.17 -10.20 2.76
C GLU A 176 6.01 -10.74 3.61
N LEU A 177 5.15 -9.85 4.10
CA LEU A 177 3.98 -10.22 4.90
C LEU A 177 2.98 -11.03 4.07
N ASP A 178 2.66 -10.58 2.86
CA ASP A 178 1.75 -11.28 1.95
C ASP A 178 2.26 -12.69 1.60
N ALA A 179 3.57 -12.86 1.39
CA ALA A 179 4.17 -14.17 1.16
C ALA A 179 3.93 -15.14 2.33
N VAL A 180 4.00 -14.66 3.58
CA VAL A 180 3.68 -15.49 4.76
C VAL A 180 2.23 -15.95 4.71
N TRP A 181 1.28 -15.04 4.49
CA TRP A 181 -0.15 -15.36 4.40
C TRP A 181 -0.50 -16.36 3.29
N LEU A 182 0.21 -16.28 2.17
CA LEU A 182 0.03 -17.22 1.06
C LEU A 182 0.57 -18.61 1.37
N SER A 183 1.64 -18.70 2.17
CA SER A 183 2.28 -19.95 2.59
C SER A 183 1.52 -20.72 3.68
N LEU A 184 0.56 -20.07 4.36
CA LEU A 184 -0.27 -20.73 5.37
C LEU A 184 -1.05 -21.91 4.78
N ASP A 185 -1.15 -22.99 5.55
CA ASP A 185 -2.03 -24.10 5.22
C ASP A 185 -3.49 -23.60 5.15
N PRO A 186 -4.32 -24.13 4.22
CA PRO A 186 -5.71 -23.70 4.09
C PRO A 186 -6.52 -23.76 5.40
N SER A 187 -6.25 -24.72 6.29
CA SER A 187 -6.94 -24.84 7.57
C SER A 187 -6.56 -23.73 8.55
N GLU A 188 -5.28 -23.33 8.58
CA GLU A 188 -4.77 -22.23 9.39
C GLU A 188 -5.29 -20.89 8.86
N PHE A 189 -5.26 -20.69 7.55
CA PHE A 189 -5.83 -19.50 6.93
C PHE A 189 -7.32 -19.33 7.26
N LEU A 190 -8.11 -20.42 7.16
CA LEU A 190 -9.52 -20.39 7.53
C LEU A 190 -9.74 -20.14 9.02
N TRP A 191 -8.83 -20.58 9.87
CA TRP A 191 -8.86 -20.26 11.30
C TRP A 191 -8.66 -18.75 11.52
N HIS A 192 -7.64 -18.14 10.90
CA HIS A 192 -7.40 -16.69 11.00
C HIS A 192 -8.59 -15.85 10.49
N MET A 193 -9.20 -16.25 9.37
CA MET A 193 -10.38 -15.59 8.80
C MET A 193 -11.62 -15.65 9.72
N ARG A 194 -11.72 -16.64 10.60
CA ARG A 194 -12.82 -16.73 11.58
C ARG A 194 -12.65 -15.76 12.74
N TRP A 195 -11.41 -15.55 13.18
CA TRP A 195 -11.10 -14.66 14.30
C TRP A 195 -11.00 -13.19 13.87
N ASN A 196 -10.62 -12.95 12.62
CA ASN A 196 -10.56 -11.63 12.01
C ASN A 196 -11.46 -11.62 10.76
N PRO A 197 -12.80 -11.76 10.94
CA PRO A 197 -13.70 -11.79 9.80
C PRO A 197 -13.56 -10.46 9.04
N PRO A 198 -13.54 -10.49 7.69
CA PRO A 198 -13.53 -9.28 6.90
C PRO A 198 -14.73 -8.44 7.33
N VAL A 199 -14.46 -7.18 7.69
CA VAL A 199 -15.51 -6.23 8.05
C VAL A 199 -16.37 -6.07 6.80
N SER A 200 -17.55 -6.67 6.81
CA SER A 200 -18.49 -6.58 5.69
C SER A 200 -18.87 -5.11 5.50
N VAL A 201 -18.51 -4.56 4.35
CA VAL A 201 -18.91 -3.23 3.87
C VAL A 201 -20.37 -3.24 3.44
#